data_AF-A0A317HBS5-F1
#
_entry.id   AF-A0A317HBS5-F1
#
_cell.length_a   1.000
_cell.length_b   1.000
_cell.length_c   1.000
_cell.angle_alpha   90.00
_cell.angle_beta   90.00
_cell.angle_gamma   90.00
#
_symmetry.space_group_name_H-M   'P 1'
#
loop_
_entity.id
_entity.type
_entity.pdbx_description
1 polymer ?
#
loop_
_entity_poly.entity_id
_entity_poly.type
_entity_poly.pdbx_seq_one_letter_code
_entity_poly.pdbx_strand_id
1 'polypeptide(L)'
;MELSCGEEFLKPLPAKVKKACFERDDWRCRSCRSRNDLHPHHLKYRSQGGKHVLNNLLTLCWKCHQAEHDGHLIIVILKVEEFDTVVAFTRIGGWRPNA
;
A
#
# COMPACT_ATOMS: atom_id res chain seq x y z
N MET A 1 21.10 14.50 -25.14
CA MET A 1 20.68 14.03 -23.80
C MET A 1 19.42 14.79 -23.48
N GLU A 2 18.25 14.14 -23.59
CA GLU A 2 16.97 14.54 -22.97
C GLU A 2 15.82 13.75 -23.63
N LEU A 3 15.43 12.67 -22.97
CA LEU A 3 14.12 11.96 -22.97
C LEU A 3 14.16 11.18 -21.63
N SER A 4 13.22 11.21 -20.69
CA SER A 4 11.83 11.65 -20.69
C SER A 4 11.37 11.96 -19.26
N CYS A 5 10.80 13.15 -19.04
CA CYS A 5 10.02 13.48 -17.85
C CYS A 5 8.70 12.68 -17.91
N GLY A 6 8.62 11.51 -17.25
CA GLY A 6 7.33 10.85 -16.98
C GLY A 6 7.24 9.32 -17.07
N GLU A 7 8.23 8.62 -17.63
CA GLU A 7 8.09 7.17 -17.91
C GLU A 7 8.36 6.23 -16.72
N GLU A 8 8.97 6.72 -15.63
CA GLU A 8 9.26 5.86 -14.46
C GLU A 8 8.02 5.46 -13.65
N PHE A 9 6.97 6.28 -13.63
CA PHE A 9 5.79 6.07 -12.77
C PHE A 9 4.73 5.14 -13.38
N LEU A 10 4.77 4.96 -14.70
CA LEU A 10 3.85 4.07 -15.44
C LEU A 10 4.28 2.60 -15.39
N LYS A 11 5.53 2.33 -15.00
CA LYS A 11 6.06 0.96 -14.93
C LYS A 11 5.26 0.10 -13.92
N PRO A 12 5.10 -1.21 -14.19
CA PRO A 12 4.48 -2.11 -13.24
C PRO A 12 5.37 -2.28 -12.00
N LEU A 13 4.75 -2.55 -10.86
CA LEU A 13 5.47 -2.86 -9.62
C LEU A 13 6.36 -4.10 -9.83
N PRO A 14 7.69 -4.00 -9.64
CA PRO A 14 8.57 -5.14 -9.83
C PRO A 14 8.23 -6.30 -8.89
N ALA A 15 8.22 -7.52 -9.41
CA ALA A 15 7.86 -8.73 -8.65
C ALA A 15 8.70 -8.89 -7.37
N LYS A 16 10.00 -8.55 -7.42
CA LYS A 16 10.89 -8.58 -6.25
C LYS A 16 10.44 -7.63 -5.13
N VAL A 17 10.04 -6.41 -5.48
CA VAL A 17 9.54 -5.42 -4.51
C VAL A 17 8.18 -5.84 -3.96
N LYS A 18 7.29 -6.37 -4.82
CA LYS A 18 6.00 -6.95 -4.39
C LYS A 18 6.21 -8.05 -3.35
N LYS A 19 7.11 -9.00 -3.62
CA LYS A 19 7.44 -10.10 -2.69
C LYS A 19 7.99 -9.57 -1.36
N ALA A 20 8.95 -8.64 -1.41
CA ALA A 20 9.55 -8.05 -0.21
C ALA A 20 8.52 -7.28 0.64
N CYS A 21 7.55 -6.60 0.01
CA CYS A 21 6.44 -5.95 0.72
C CYS A 21 5.60 -6.98 1.50
N PHE A 22 5.27 -8.10 0.87
CA PHE A 22 4.50 -9.17 1.53
C PHE A 22 5.29 -9.87 2.63
N GLU A 23 6.57 -10.15 2.41
CA GLU A 23 7.45 -10.77 3.41
C GLU A 23 7.60 -9.88 4.65
N ARG A 24 7.83 -8.57 4.48
CA ARG A 24 7.88 -7.59 5.57
C ARG A 24 6.61 -7.63 6.43
N ASP A 25 5.45 -7.79 5.80
CA ASP A 25 4.15 -7.74 6.47
C ASP A 25 3.65 -9.12 6.94
N ASP A 26 4.52 -10.14 7.02
CA ASP A 26 4.21 -11.53 7.40
C ASP A 26 3.11 -12.16 6.53
N TRP A 27 3.05 -11.78 5.24
CA TRP A 27 2.00 -12.19 4.31
C TRP A 27 0.59 -11.94 4.87
N ARG A 28 0.41 -10.78 5.51
CA ARG A 28 -0.88 -10.36 6.07
C ARG A 28 -1.19 -8.92 5.70
N CYS A 29 -2.48 -8.67 5.50
CA CYS A 29 -3.03 -7.32 5.46
C CYS A 29 -2.65 -6.57 6.74
N ARG A 30 -2.01 -5.41 6.63
CA ARG A 30 -1.63 -4.61 7.81
C ARG A 30 -2.84 -4.03 8.55
N SER A 31 -3.98 -3.84 7.88
CA SER A 31 -5.22 -3.31 8.48
C SER A 31 -6.06 -4.38 9.20
N CYS A 32 -6.27 -5.55 8.59
CA CYS A 32 -7.20 -6.56 9.11
C CYS A 32 -6.58 -7.94 9.38
N ARG A 33 -5.28 -8.11 9.09
CA ARG A 33 -4.52 -9.35 9.30
C ARG A 33 -4.94 -10.55 8.41
N SER A 34 -5.88 -10.37 7.48
CA SER A 34 -6.21 -11.38 6.45
C SER A 34 -4.96 -11.80 5.66
N ARG A 35 -4.89 -13.09 5.30
CA ARG A 35 -3.87 -13.65 4.39
C ARG A 35 -4.37 -13.79 2.95
N ASN A 36 -5.66 -13.54 2.72
CA ASN A 36 -6.30 -13.75 1.44
C ASN A 36 -6.21 -12.48 0.59
N ASP A 37 -5.96 -12.69 -0.70
CA ASP A 37 -6.07 -11.67 -1.77
C ASP A 37 -5.25 -10.40 -1.49
N LEU A 38 -3.96 -10.60 -1.23
CA LEU A 38 -3.01 -9.56 -0.83
C LEU A 38 -2.51 -8.75 -2.02
N HIS A 39 -2.47 -7.44 -1.81
CA HIS A 39 -2.10 -6.43 -2.78
C HIS A 39 -1.18 -5.39 -2.14
N PRO A 40 -0.10 -4.97 -2.81
CA PRO A 40 0.68 -3.81 -2.39
C PRO A 40 -0.12 -2.55 -2.69
N HIS A 41 -0.32 -1.74 -1.67
CA HIS A 41 -0.96 -0.44 -1.73
C HIS A 41 0.09 0.66 -1.63
N HIS A 42 0.02 1.68 -2.49
CA HIS A 42 0.94 2.81 -2.47
C HIS A 42 0.44 3.90 -1.51
N LEU A 43 1.22 4.25 -0.48
CA LEU A 43 0.87 5.32 0.47
C LEU A 43 0.85 6.71 -0.19
N LYS A 44 1.86 7.02 -0.99
CA LYS A 44 1.78 8.06 -2.02
C LYS A 44 1.40 7.39 -3.32
N TYR A 45 0.22 7.70 -3.85
CA TYR A 45 -0.31 7.05 -5.04
C TYR A 45 0.60 7.22 -6.26
N ARG A 46 0.56 6.23 -7.16
CA ARG A 46 1.30 6.25 -8.42
C ARG A 46 0.94 7.46 -9.29
N SER A 47 -0.35 7.81 -9.34
CA SER A 47 -0.87 8.99 -10.05
C SER A 47 -0.30 10.31 -9.52
N GLN A 48 0.24 10.31 -8.30
CA GLN A 48 0.86 11.47 -7.65
C GLN A 48 2.40 11.37 -7.63
N GLY A 49 3.00 10.45 -8.41
CA GLY A 49 4.45 10.25 -8.46
C GLY A 49 4.99 9.35 -7.35
N GLY A 50 4.16 8.48 -6.77
CA GLY A 50 4.57 7.46 -5.80
C GLY A 50 5.51 6.42 -6.38
N LYS A 51 6.66 6.19 -5.74
CA LYS A 51 7.67 5.22 -6.18
C LYS A 51 7.37 3.79 -5.70
N HIS A 52 7.94 2.81 -6.40
CA HIS A 52 7.92 1.39 -6.03
C HIS A 52 9.00 1.04 -4.99
N VAL A 53 8.92 1.66 -3.81
CA VAL A 53 9.85 1.45 -2.69
C VAL A 53 9.10 0.97 -1.46
N LEU A 54 9.73 0.16 -0.61
CA LEU A 54 9.05 -0.52 0.50
C LEU A 54 8.38 0.44 1.47
N ASN A 55 9.04 1.54 1.83
CA ASN A 55 8.45 2.56 2.71
C ASN A 55 7.30 3.36 2.06
N ASN A 56 7.06 3.20 0.76
CA ASN A 56 5.86 3.73 0.09
C ASN A 56 4.79 2.65 -0.16
N LEU A 57 5.04 1.41 0.27
CA LEU A 57 4.13 0.28 0.02
C LEU A 57 3.61 -0.31 1.33
N LEU A 58 2.37 -0.77 1.29
CA LEU A 58 1.67 -1.39 2.40
C LEU A 58 0.93 -2.65 1.92
N THR A 59 1.07 -3.79 2.59
CA THR A 59 0.28 -4.97 2.22
C THR A 59 -1.15 -4.83 2.74
N LEU A 60 -2.13 -4.82 1.84
CA LEU A 60 -3.56 -4.84 2.15
C LEU A 60 -4.25 -6.01 1.45
N CYS A 61 -5.31 -6.57 2.03
CA CYS A 61 -6.22 -7.43 1.25
C CYS A 61 -7.09 -6.56 0.33
N TRP A 62 -7.62 -7.14 -0.73
CA TRP A 62 -8.48 -6.43 -1.70
C TRP A 62 -9.58 -5.59 -1.04
N LYS A 63 -10.29 -6.13 -0.04
CA LYS A 63 -11.35 -5.38 0.67
C LYS A 63 -10.83 -4.14 1.39
N CYS A 64 -9.68 -4.24 2.06
CA CYS A 64 -9.07 -3.07 2.74
C CYS A 64 -8.47 -2.09 1.74
N HIS A 65 -7.93 -2.60 0.62
CA HIS A 65 -7.40 -1.78 -0.47
C HIS A 65 -8.50 -0.93 -1.10
N GLN A 66 -9.64 -1.55 -1.45
CA GLN A 66 -10.78 -0.84 -2.02
C GLN A 66 -11.39 0.14 -1.01
N ALA A 67 -11.55 -0.27 0.25
CA ALA A 67 -12.07 0.61 1.30
C ALA A 67 -11.21 1.85 1.54
N GLU A 68 -9.90 1.79 1.31
CA GLU A 68 -9.02 2.96 1.38
C GLU A 68 -9.35 3.95 0.26
N HIS A 69 -9.43 3.46 -0.99
CA HIS A 69 -9.81 4.28 -2.13
C HIS A 69 -11.24 4.86 -2.04
N ASP A 70 -12.16 4.14 -1.40
CA ASP A 70 -13.55 4.56 -1.21
C ASP A 70 -13.74 5.49 0.01
N GLY A 71 -12.69 5.77 0.79
CA GLY A 71 -12.76 6.62 1.98
C GLY A 71 -13.35 5.95 3.24
N HIS A 72 -13.54 4.63 3.23
CA HIS A 72 -14.00 3.85 4.38
C HIS A 72 -12.87 3.44 5.32
N LEU A 73 -11.62 3.47 4.86
CA LEU A 73 -10.42 3.18 5.62
C LEU A 73 -9.38 4.29 5.41
N ILE A 74 -9.05 5.03 6.46
CA ILE A 74 -8.00 6.05 6.40
C ILE A 74 -6.70 5.46 6.93
N ILE A 75 -5.61 5.66 6.20
CA ILE A 75 -4.25 5.29 6.61
C ILE A 75 -3.53 6.55 7.09
N VAL A 76 -3.13 6.58 8.36
CA VAL A 76 -2.38 7.69 8.95
C VAL A 76 -0.92 7.27 9.10
N ILE A 77 0.00 7.98 8.46
CA ILE A 77 1.43 7.74 8.60
C ILE A 77 1.88 8.28 9.96
N LEU A 78 2.45 7.41 10.79
CA LEU A 78 3.00 7.76 12.10
C LEU A 78 4.51 7.98 12.02
N LYS A 79 5.22 7.12 11.26
CA LYS A 79 6.67 7.18 11.10
C LYS A 79 7.10 6.49 9.80
N VAL A 80 8.04 7.09 9.09
CA VAL A 80 8.67 6.48 7.91
C VAL A 80 10.04 5.94 8.32
N GLU A 81 10.31 4.69 7.98
CA GLU A 81 11.60 4.02 8.17
C GLU A 81 12.22 3.72 6.80
N GLU A 82 13.43 3.16 6.79
CA GLU A 82 14.14 2.83 5.53
C GLU A 82 13.38 1.81 4.67
N PHE A 83 12.81 0.77 5.30
CA PHE A 83 12.13 -0.34 4.62
C PHE A 83 10.70 -0.59 5.07
N ASP A 84 10.17 0.25 5.96
CA ASP A 84 8.78 0.18 6.41
C ASP A 84 8.20 1.58 6.61
N THR A 85 6.89 1.67 6.70
CA THR A 85 6.19 2.84 7.22
C THR A 85 5.21 2.40 8.29
N VAL A 86 5.39 2.93 9.50
CA VAL A 86 4.50 2.70 10.63
C VAL A 86 3.24 3.53 10.40
N VAL A 87 2.08 2.87 10.41
CA VAL A 87 0.79 3.50 10.14
C VAL A 87 -0.24 3.14 11.21
N ALA A 88 -1.19 4.03 11.42
CA ALA A 88 -2.46 3.75 12.07
C ALA A 88 -3.58 3.63 11.03
N PHE A 89 -4.65 2.90 11.37
CA PHE A 89 -5.82 2.74 10.52
C PHE A 89 -7.07 3.26 11.24
N THR A 90 -7.83 4.12 10.58
CA THR A 90 -9.12 4.61 11.07
C THR A 90 -10.23 4.12 10.15
N ARG A 91 -11.26 3.49 10.70
CA ARG A 91 -12.42 2.96 9.95
C ARG A 91 -13.56 3.96 10.03
N ILE A 92 -14.09 4.36 8.89
CA ILE A 92 -15.17 5.34 8.77
C ILE A 92 -16.51 4.64 8.59
N GLY A 93 -17.58 5.21 9.15
CA GLY A 93 -18.95 4.69 8.98
C GLY A 93 -19.15 3.26 9.53
N GLY A 94 -18.32 2.81 10.47
CA GLY A 94 -18.40 1.45 11.01
C GLY A 94 -17.92 0.35 10.05
N TRP A 95 -17.28 0.71 8.93
CA TRP A 95 -16.84 -0.26 7.92
C TRP A 95 -15.92 -1.35 8.48
N ARG A 96 -16.22 -2.62 8.15
CA ARG A 96 -15.38 -3.78 8.46
C ARG A 96 -15.21 -4.67 7.22
N PRO A 97 -14.07 -5.34 7.07
CA PRO A 97 -13.79 -6.14 5.87
C PRO A 97 -14.56 -7.47 5.86
N ASN A 98 -15.12 -7.88 7.00
CA ASN A 98 -15.85 -9.13 7.20
C ASN A 98 -17.27 -8.89 7.77
N ALA A 99 -17.75 -7.64 7.74
CA ALA A 99 -19.16 -7.37 7.99
C ALA A 99 -19.98 -7.68 6.74
#